data_AF-A0AAJ0GJ09-F1
#
_entry.id   AF-A0AAJ0GJ09-F1
#
_cell.length_a   1.000
_cell.length_b   1.000
_cell.length_c   1.000
_cell.angle_alpha   90.00
_cell.angle_beta   90.00
_cell.angle_gamma   90.00
#
_symmetry.space_group_name_H-M   'P 1'
#
loop_
_entity.id
_entity.type
_entity.pdbx_description
1 polymer ?
#
loop_
_entity_poly.entity_id
_entity_poly.type
_entity_poly.pdbx_seq_one_letter_code
_entity_poly.pdbx_strand_id
1 'polypeptide(L)'
;MADSYRAPVAVITANDHSAWISICNTFGLTVILSTLCVRLYIRVRVSPPFSTDDFTFIGGTALAIVQVGLVFAQINAGFGKAIDQISEPNLVKVQQFGYASDILFVAALYGSKCCVVLFFKRISPSRANATMTKIVLSACLAFALASIMMISLRCNLAAPWLQYRQTCTGLNARWEAVAVLDIVSEVALFAMSLHLVWDLQTSITRKSKVVFAFALRLL
;
A
#
# COMPACT_ATOMS: atom_id res chain seq x y z
N MET A 1 10.30 -16.77 -45.19
CA MET A 1 9.53 -15.71 -44.51
C MET A 1 9.92 -15.76 -43.05
N ALA A 2 10.77 -14.83 -42.62
CA ALA A 2 11.26 -14.79 -41.25
C ALA A 2 10.20 -14.14 -40.37
N ASP A 3 9.83 -14.82 -39.29
CA ASP A 3 8.84 -14.41 -38.32
C ASP A 3 9.22 -13.07 -37.67
N SER A 4 8.52 -12.01 -38.07
CA SER A 4 8.62 -10.66 -37.50
C SER A 4 7.86 -10.56 -36.17
N TYR A 5 7.99 -11.57 -35.31
CA TYR A 5 7.44 -11.53 -33.95
C TYR A 5 8.48 -10.92 -33.03
N ARG A 6 8.19 -9.71 -32.51
CA ARG A 6 8.97 -9.14 -31.40
C ARG A 6 8.90 -10.14 -30.24
N ALA A 7 10.06 -10.45 -29.66
CA ALA A 7 10.10 -11.25 -28.44
C ALA A 7 9.17 -10.61 -27.40
N PRO A 8 8.33 -11.41 -26.70
CA PRO A 8 7.42 -10.88 -25.71
C PRO A 8 8.21 -10.16 -24.61
N VAL A 9 7.66 -9.05 -24.12
CA VAL A 9 8.31 -8.18 -23.13
C VAL A 9 8.67 -8.93 -21.84
N ALA A 10 7.94 -10.00 -21.52
CA ALA A 10 8.29 -10.96 -20.48
C ALA A 10 7.86 -12.37 -20.91
N VAL A 11 8.74 -13.36 -20.73
CA VAL A 11 8.45 -14.77 -21.02
C VAL A 11 8.12 -15.46 -19.71
N ILE A 12 6.95 -16.10 -19.62
CA ILE A 12 6.61 -16.96 -18.48
C ILE A 12 7.30 -18.30 -18.72
N THR A 13 8.26 -18.65 -17.86
CA THR A 13 8.85 -19.99 -17.81
C THR A 13 8.78 -20.51 -16.38
N ALA A 14 8.99 -21.82 -16.16
CA ALA A 14 9.00 -22.39 -14.82
C ALA A 14 10.00 -21.72 -13.86
N ASN A 15 11.03 -21.06 -14.41
CA ASN A 15 12.09 -20.40 -13.68
C ASN A 15 12.04 -18.86 -13.81
N ASP A 16 11.07 -18.29 -14.54
CA ASP A 16 10.90 -16.85 -14.72
C ASP A 16 9.42 -16.47 -14.57
N HIS A 17 9.10 -15.92 -13.40
CA HIS A 17 7.78 -15.41 -13.03
C HIS A 17 7.72 -13.87 -13.02
N SER A 18 8.74 -13.19 -13.55
CA SER A 18 8.80 -11.72 -13.59
C SER A 18 7.61 -11.08 -14.31
N ALA A 19 7.04 -11.78 -15.30
CA ALA A 19 5.86 -11.34 -16.03
C ALA A 19 4.65 -11.10 -15.11
N TRP A 20 4.36 -12.03 -14.19
CA TRP A 20 3.23 -11.90 -13.25
C TRP A 20 3.40 -10.68 -12.35
N ILE A 21 4.60 -10.49 -11.83
CA ILE A 21 4.94 -9.36 -10.96
C ILE A 21 4.79 -8.05 -11.73
N SER A 22 5.27 -7.99 -12.98
CA SER A 22 5.15 -6.81 -13.83
C SER A 22 3.70 -6.46 -14.15
N ILE A 23 2.85 -7.46 -14.42
CA ILE A 23 1.42 -7.26 -14.70
C ILE A 23 0.72 -6.69 -13.46
N CYS A 24 0.89 -7.30 -12.29
CA CYS A 24 0.29 -6.82 -11.05
C CYS A 24 0.76 -5.40 -10.69
N ASN A 25 2.06 -5.12 -10.83
CA ASN A 25 2.64 -3.81 -10.54
C ASN A 25 2.09 -2.72 -11.48
N THR A 26 1.99 -3.02 -12.78
CA THR A 26 1.43 -2.10 -13.78
C THR A 26 -0.05 -1.84 -13.53
N PHE A 27 -0.83 -2.88 -13.24
CA PHE A 27 -2.24 -2.75 -12.93
C PHE A 27 -2.47 -1.86 -11.69
N GLY A 28 -1.71 -2.09 -10.62
CA GLY A 28 -1.76 -1.26 -9.41
C GLY A 28 -1.45 0.22 -9.73
N LEU A 29 -0.42 0.48 -10.54
CA LEU A 29 -0.07 1.83 -10.97
C LEU A 29 -1.22 2.51 -11.73
N THR A 30 -1.87 1.81 -12.66
CA THR A 30 -3.02 2.34 -13.42
C THR A 30 -4.18 2.71 -12.49
N VAL A 31 -4.49 1.86 -11.50
CA VAL A 31 -5.55 2.14 -10.52
C VAL A 31 -5.21 3.35 -9.65
N ILE A 32 -3.97 3.45 -9.18
CA ILE A 32 -3.47 4.58 -8.37
C ILE A 32 -3.60 5.89 -9.15
N LEU A 33 -3.09 5.95 -10.38
CA LEU A 33 -3.15 7.15 -11.23
C LEU A 33 -4.59 7.54 -11.56
N SER A 34 -5.45 6.56 -11.88
CA SER A 34 -6.87 6.81 -12.15
C SER A 34 -7.56 7.42 -10.92
N THR A 35 -7.28 6.89 -9.74
CA THR A 35 -7.84 7.40 -8.48
C THR A 35 -7.36 8.83 -8.18
N LEU A 36 -6.08 9.12 -8.45
CA LEU A 36 -5.53 10.48 -8.33
C LEU A 36 -6.23 11.46 -9.27
N CYS A 37 -6.40 11.10 -10.54
CA CYS A 37 -7.11 11.92 -11.51
C CYS A 37 -8.55 12.21 -11.07
N VAL A 38 -9.30 11.19 -10.62
CA VAL A 38 -10.67 11.35 -10.12
C VAL A 38 -10.72 12.28 -8.91
N ARG A 39 -9.81 12.11 -7.94
CA ARG A 39 -9.77 12.98 -6.75
C ARG A 39 -9.42 14.43 -7.10
N LEU A 40 -8.43 14.65 -7.96
CA LEU A 40 -8.07 15.99 -8.43
C LEU A 40 -9.24 16.66 -9.16
N TYR A 41 -9.94 15.92 -10.04
CA TYR A 41 -11.13 16.43 -10.71
C TYR A 41 -12.22 16.86 -9.72
N ILE A 42 -12.54 16.02 -8.74
CA ILE A 42 -13.55 16.33 -7.71
C ILE A 42 -13.15 17.59 -6.93
N ARG A 43 -11.87 17.74 -6.55
CA ARG A 43 -11.40 18.89 -5.78
C ARG A 43 -11.34 20.18 -6.57
N VAL A 44 -10.99 20.12 -7.86
CA VAL A 44 -10.89 21.32 -8.70
C VAL A 44 -12.26 21.76 -9.21
N ARG A 45 -13.16 20.83 -9.54
CA ARG A 45 -14.41 21.14 -10.27
C ARG A 45 -15.67 21.03 -9.43
N VAL A 46 -15.71 20.14 -8.42
CA VAL A 46 -16.94 19.85 -7.66
C VAL A 46 -16.91 20.45 -6.26
N SER A 47 -15.76 20.40 -5.56
CA SER A 47 -15.63 20.85 -4.17
C SER A 47 -14.25 21.44 -3.86
N PRO A 48 -13.91 22.62 -4.41
CA PRO A 48 -12.79 23.43 -3.93
C PRO A 48 -13.16 23.93 -2.52
N PRO A 49 -12.32 23.82 -1.46
CA PRO A 49 -10.85 23.81 -1.47
C PRO A 49 -10.18 22.47 -1.13
N PHE A 50 -8.88 22.41 -1.42
CA PHE A 50 -7.98 21.36 -0.91
C PHE A 50 -7.91 21.39 0.61
N SER A 51 -7.93 20.23 1.23
CA SER A 51 -7.81 20.05 2.67
C SER A 51 -6.64 19.13 3.01
N THR A 52 -6.33 19.00 4.30
CA THR A 52 -5.25 18.14 4.80
C THR A 52 -5.39 16.70 4.31
N ASP A 53 -6.62 16.20 4.14
CA ASP A 53 -6.88 14.85 3.61
C ASP A 53 -6.35 14.66 2.18
N ASP A 54 -6.39 15.72 1.36
CA ASP A 54 -5.92 15.70 -0.02
C ASP A 54 -4.39 15.71 -0.09
N PHE A 55 -3.72 16.48 0.77
CA PHE A 55 -2.26 16.48 0.85
C PHE A 55 -1.73 15.13 1.32
N THR A 56 -2.36 14.51 2.31
CA THR A 56 -2.01 13.15 2.75
C THR A 56 -2.23 12.13 1.63
N PHE A 57 -3.31 12.27 0.85
CA PHE A 57 -3.58 11.41 -0.31
C PHE A 57 -2.51 11.55 -1.41
N ILE A 58 -2.16 12.78 -1.78
CA ILE A 58 -1.16 13.07 -2.82
C ILE A 58 0.21 12.56 -2.35
N GLY A 59 0.58 12.81 -1.10
CA GLY A 59 1.82 12.28 -0.51
C GLY A 59 1.88 10.75 -0.53
N GLY A 60 0.80 10.08 -0.09
CA GLY A 60 0.72 8.62 -0.14
C GLY A 60 0.78 8.07 -1.57
N THR A 61 0.15 8.75 -2.52
CA THR A 61 0.21 8.40 -3.95
C THR A 61 1.63 8.53 -4.51
N ALA A 62 2.35 9.59 -4.15
CA ALA A 62 3.74 9.78 -4.57
C ALA A 62 4.63 8.65 -4.02
N LEU A 63 4.48 8.27 -2.75
CA LEU A 63 5.21 7.14 -2.16
C LEU A 63 4.90 5.82 -2.90
N ALA A 64 3.63 5.57 -3.23
CA ALA A 64 3.22 4.38 -3.97
C ALA A 64 3.82 4.35 -5.40
N ILE A 65 3.89 5.48 -6.09
CA ILE A 65 4.54 5.57 -7.42
C ILE A 65 6.03 5.24 -7.34
N VAL A 66 6.73 5.77 -6.32
CA VAL A 66 8.15 5.45 -6.10
C VAL A 66 8.31 3.95 -5.80
N GLN A 67 7.45 3.39 -4.95
CA GLN A 67 7.44 1.96 -4.63
C GLN A 67 7.27 1.09 -5.88
N VAL A 68 6.29 1.39 -6.73
CA VAL A 68 6.09 0.71 -8.03
C VAL A 68 7.34 0.80 -8.90
N GLY A 69 8.00 1.96 -8.94
CA GLY A 69 9.25 2.15 -9.68
C GLY A 69 10.38 1.27 -9.16
N LEU A 70 10.52 1.14 -7.83
CA LEU A 70 11.49 0.24 -7.22
C LEU A 70 11.22 -1.24 -7.56
N VAL A 71 9.95 -1.65 -7.62
CA VAL A 71 9.59 -3.01 -8.05
C VAL A 71 9.99 -3.26 -9.51
N PHE A 72 9.82 -2.29 -10.41
CA PHE A 72 10.34 -2.43 -11.78
C PHE A 72 11.87 -2.52 -11.81
N ALA A 73 12.57 -1.75 -10.95
CA ALA A 73 14.02 -1.86 -10.81
C ALA A 73 14.45 -3.24 -10.28
N GLN A 74 13.69 -3.83 -9.35
CA GLN A 74 13.89 -5.20 -8.89
C GLN A 74 13.73 -6.21 -10.02
N ILE A 75 12.64 -6.12 -10.80
CA ILE A 75 12.39 -6.99 -11.94
C ILE A 75 13.55 -6.92 -12.94
N ASN A 76 14.00 -5.71 -13.27
CA ASN A 76 15.13 -5.50 -14.18
C ASN A 76 16.45 -6.09 -13.64
N ALA A 77 16.63 -6.10 -12.31
CA ALA A 77 17.76 -6.75 -11.66
C ALA A 77 17.62 -8.29 -11.56
N GLY A 78 16.50 -8.88 -11.97
CA GLY A 78 16.29 -10.33 -12.00
C GLY A 78 15.26 -10.85 -11.00
N PHE A 79 14.50 -9.99 -10.32
CA PHE A 79 13.42 -10.42 -9.43
C PHE A 79 12.34 -11.19 -10.17
N GLY A 80 11.94 -12.35 -9.63
CA GLY A 80 11.04 -13.30 -10.27
C GLY A 80 11.75 -14.41 -11.05
N LYS A 81 13.07 -14.34 -11.25
CA LYS A 81 13.87 -15.43 -11.81
C LYS A 81 14.38 -16.38 -10.73
N ALA A 82 14.71 -17.61 -11.09
CA ALA A 82 15.37 -18.56 -10.21
C ALA A 82 16.74 -18.00 -9.76
N ILE A 83 17.11 -18.25 -8.49
CA ILE A 83 18.28 -17.61 -7.85
C ILE A 83 19.58 -17.96 -8.57
N ASP A 84 19.69 -19.18 -9.11
CA ASP A 84 20.82 -19.68 -9.89
C ASP A 84 21.02 -18.93 -11.22
N GLN A 85 19.98 -18.28 -11.74
CA GLN A 85 20.03 -17.49 -12.96
C GLN A 85 20.42 -16.02 -12.73
N ILE A 86 20.59 -15.61 -11.47
CA ILE A 86 20.88 -14.22 -11.09
C ILE A 86 22.35 -14.11 -10.67
N SER A 87 23.07 -13.17 -11.27
CA SER A 87 24.44 -12.86 -10.85
C SER A 87 24.45 -12.28 -9.42
N GLU A 88 25.39 -12.70 -8.57
CA GLU A 88 25.57 -12.21 -7.18
C GLU A 88 25.43 -10.68 -7.02
N PRO A 89 26.08 -9.80 -7.83
CA PRO A 89 25.87 -8.34 -7.72
C PRO A 89 24.44 -7.89 -8.00
N ASN A 90 23.72 -8.57 -8.89
CA ASN A 90 22.32 -8.27 -9.18
C ASN A 90 21.40 -8.78 -8.06
N LEU A 91 21.75 -9.88 -7.42
CA LEU A 91 21.02 -10.39 -6.25
C LEU A 91 21.03 -9.38 -5.09
N VAL A 92 22.17 -8.73 -4.85
CA VAL A 92 22.27 -7.64 -3.86
C VAL A 92 21.37 -6.45 -4.23
N LYS A 93 21.33 -6.07 -5.52
CA LYS A 93 20.45 -4.99 -6.00
C LYS A 93 18.98 -5.32 -5.82
N VAL A 94 18.56 -6.54 -6.16
CA VAL A 94 17.18 -7.03 -5.94
C VAL A 94 16.79 -6.88 -4.47
N GLN A 95 17.70 -7.22 -3.56
CA GLN A 95 17.50 -7.12 -2.12
C GLN A 95 17.43 -5.68 -1.62
N GLN A 96 18.29 -4.78 -2.13
CA GLN A 96 18.28 -3.36 -1.78
C GLN A 96 16.98 -2.68 -2.22
N PHE A 97 16.59 -2.87 -3.48
CA PHE A 97 15.35 -2.30 -4.00
C PHE A 97 14.13 -2.93 -3.31
N GLY A 98 14.17 -4.22 -2.98
CA GLY A 98 13.10 -4.89 -2.22
C GLY A 98 12.94 -4.33 -0.82
N TYR A 99 14.04 -4.16 -0.09
CA TYR A 99 14.01 -3.53 1.24
C TYR A 99 13.38 -2.14 1.21
N ALA A 100 13.78 -1.30 0.24
CA ALA A 100 13.22 0.04 0.09
C ALA A 100 11.74 0.01 -0.35
N SER A 101 11.38 -0.89 -1.26
CA SER A 101 10.01 -1.12 -1.72
C SER A 101 9.09 -1.53 -0.58
N ASP A 102 9.51 -2.45 0.29
CA ASP A 102 8.73 -2.93 1.42
C ASP A 102 8.38 -1.80 2.41
N ILE A 103 9.35 -0.94 2.71
CA ILE A 103 9.14 0.22 3.60
C ILE A 103 8.15 1.20 2.98
N LEU A 104 8.34 1.54 1.70
CA LEU A 104 7.44 2.46 1.00
C LEU A 104 6.04 1.86 0.84
N PHE A 105 5.91 0.56 0.64
CA PHE A 105 4.64 -0.15 0.58
C PHE A 105 3.87 0.02 1.89
N VAL A 106 4.50 -0.25 3.03
CA VAL A 106 3.88 -0.07 4.34
C VAL A 106 3.54 1.40 4.62
N ALA A 107 4.44 2.33 4.27
CA ALA A 107 4.17 3.76 4.42
C ALA A 107 2.95 4.20 3.58
N ALA A 108 2.84 3.75 2.33
CA ALA A 108 1.70 4.04 1.47
C ALA A 108 0.41 3.37 1.99
N LEU A 109 0.49 2.13 2.47
CA LEU A 109 -0.62 1.37 3.04
C LEU A 109 -1.26 2.11 4.22
N TYR A 110 -0.46 2.44 5.25
CA TYR A 110 -0.96 3.19 6.40
C TYR A 110 -1.27 4.66 6.09
N GLY A 111 -0.56 5.27 5.15
CA GLY A 111 -0.85 6.62 4.66
C GLY A 111 -2.26 6.71 4.04
N SER A 112 -2.65 5.69 3.28
CA SER A 112 -4.00 5.59 2.70
C SER A 112 -5.08 5.49 3.79
N LYS A 113 -4.82 4.73 4.85
CA LYS A 113 -5.71 4.59 6.02
C LYS A 113 -5.86 5.93 6.76
N CYS A 114 -4.76 6.64 6.97
CA CYS A 114 -4.78 7.97 7.58
C CYS A 114 -5.60 8.98 6.74
N CYS A 115 -5.51 8.93 5.41
CA CYS A 115 -6.33 9.75 4.52
C CYS A 115 -7.84 9.47 4.72
N VAL A 116 -8.24 8.20 4.87
CA VAL A 116 -9.64 7.82 5.15
C VAL A 116 -10.12 8.38 6.49
N VAL A 117 -9.30 8.29 7.54
CA VAL A 117 -9.65 8.84 8.87
C VAL A 117 -9.79 10.36 8.81
N LEU A 118 -8.89 11.06 8.12
CA LEU A 118 -8.98 12.51 7.93
C LEU A 118 -10.22 12.91 7.11
N PHE A 119 -10.59 12.11 6.11
CA PHE A 119 -11.82 12.30 5.36
C PHE A 119 -13.07 12.16 6.25
N PHE A 120 -13.11 11.16 7.14
CA PHE A 120 -14.19 11.02 8.12
C PHE A 120 -14.26 12.20 9.08
N LYS A 121 -13.11 12.70 9.55
CA LYS A 121 -13.03 13.91 10.39
C LYS A 121 -13.73 15.10 9.74
N ARG A 122 -13.58 15.24 8.43
CA ARG A 122 -14.14 16.35 7.66
C ARG A 122 -15.64 16.24 7.47
N ILE A 123 -16.15 15.02 7.26
CA ILE A 123 -17.59 14.78 7.07
C ILE A 123 -18.36 14.88 8.38
N SER A 124 -17.74 14.48 9.49
CA SER A 124 -18.43 14.43 10.77
C SER A 124 -18.38 15.76 11.53
N PRO A 125 -19.52 16.42 11.79
CA PRO A 125 -19.58 17.63 12.61
C PRO A 125 -19.61 17.35 14.14
N SER A 126 -19.86 16.11 14.56
CA SER A 126 -20.05 15.75 15.98
C SER A 126 -18.75 15.69 16.80
N ARG A 127 -18.77 16.23 18.02
CA ARG A 127 -17.63 16.20 18.97
C ARG A 127 -17.24 14.78 19.38
N ALA A 128 -18.20 13.86 19.51
CA ALA A 128 -17.92 12.46 19.85
C ALA A 128 -17.10 11.76 18.74
N ASN A 129 -17.48 11.99 17.49
CA ASN A 129 -16.77 11.47 16.33
C ASN A 129 -15.38 12.11 16.17
N ALA A 130 -15.17 13.35 16.64
CA ALA A 130 -13.86 13.99 16.64
C ALA A 130 -12.87 13.28 17.59
N THR A 131 -13.32 12.82 18.76
CA THR A 131 -12.50 12.03 19.69
C THR A 131 -12.17 10.67 19.09
N MET A 132 -13.17 9.94 18.57
CA MET A 132 -12.96 8.65 17.92
C MET A 132 -11.97 8.74 16.75
N THR A 133 -12.11 9.75 15.89
CA THR A 133 -11.18 10.02 14.79
C THR A 133 -9.75 10.17 15.28
N LYS A 134 -9.52 10.94 16.36
CA LYS A 134 -8.17 11.13 16.90
C LYS A 134 -7.58 9.81 17.41
N ILE A 135 -8.37 9.01 18.10
CA ILE A 135 -7.96 7.69 18.60
C ILE A 135 -7.55 6.78 17.43
N VAL A 136 -8.42 6.63 16.43
CA VAL A 136 -8.15 5.78 15.26
C VAL A 136 -6.94 6.31 14.47
N LEU A 137 -6.81 7.62 14.28
CA LEU A 137 -5.66 8.22 13.61
C LEU A 137 -4.36 7.93 14.37
N SER A 138 -4.35 8.09 15.70
CA SER A 138 -3.18 7.76 16.52
C SER A 138 -2.84 6.28 16.48
N ALA A 139 -3.84 5.40 16.47
CA ALA A 139 -3.64 3.96 16.34
C ALA A 139 -3.04 3.60 14.97
N CYS A 140 -3.55 4.16 13.88
CA CYS A 140 -2.99 3.97 12.54
C CYS A 140 -1.52 4.42 12.46
N LEU A 141 -1.17 5.58 13.04
CA LEU A 141 0.21 6.05 13.08
C LEU A 141 1.11 5.16 13.94
N ALA A 142 0.62 4.69 15.07
CA ALA A 142 1.36 3.76 15.93
C ALA A 142 1.61 2.41 15.24
N PHE A 143 0.60 1.85 14.57
CA PHE A 143 0.73 0.62 13.79
C PHE A 143 1.64 0.79 12.57
N ALA A 144 1.60 1.96 11.91
CA ALA A 144 2.52 2.30 10.84
C ALA A 144 3.97 2.29 11.34
N LEU A 145 4.24 2.98 12.45
CA LEU A 145 5.57 3.05 13.03
C LEU A 145 6.04 1.66 13.48
N ALA A 146 5.20 0.90 14.18
CA ALA A 146 5.51 -0.47 14.59
C ALA A 146 5.83 -1.37 13.40
N SER A 147 5.02 -1.32 12.33
CA SER A 147 5.22 -2.13 11.13
C SER A 147 6.51 -1.76 10.38
N ILE A 148 6.77 -0.47 10.23
CA ILE A 148 8.02 0.02 9.61
C ILE A 148 9.23 -0.43 10.43
N MET A 149 9.17 -0.33 11.77
CA MET A 149 10.25 -0.80 12.64
C MET A 149 10.45 -2.32 12.52
N MET A 150 9.38 -3.12 12.50
CA MET A 150 9.47 -4.58 12.34
C MET A 150 10.13 -4.98 11.02
N ILE A 151 9.84 -4.27 9.92
CA ILE A 151 10.39 -4.54 8.60
C ILE A 151 11.82 -4.00 8.45
N SER A 152 12.13 -2.87 9.11
CA SER A 152 13.45 -2.22 9.03
C SER A 152 14.50 -2.93 9.89
N LEU A 153 14.11 -3.42 11.07
CA LEU A 153 15.01 -4.09 12.03
C LEU A 153 15.27 -5.54 11.62
N ARG A 154 15.87 -5.76 10.45
CA ARG A 154 16.27 -7.09 9.94
C ARG A 154 17.51 -7.61 10.67
N CYS A 155 17.91 -8.84 10.35
CA CYS A 155 18.89 -9.59 11.14
C CYS A 155 20.28 -8.95 11.25
N ASN A 156 20.69 -8.16 10.26
CA ASN A 156 21.93 -7.38 10.32
C ASN A 156 21.61 -5.89 10.13
N LEU A 157 21.85 -5.06 11.14
CA LEU A 157 21.57 -3.63 11.06
C LEU A 157 22.56 -2.87 10.13
N ALA A 158 23.76 -3.40 9.88
CA ALA A 158 24.73 -2.77 8.99
C ALA A 158 24.38 -2.98 7.51
N ALA A 159 23.71 -4.08 7.19
CA ALA A 159 23.23 -4.39 5.84
C ALA A 159 21.85 -5.06 5.89
N PRO A 160 20.78 -4.34 6.30
CA PRO A 160 19.46 -4.93 6.56
C PRO A 160 18.81 -5.51 5.31
N TRP A 161 19.18 -5.04 4.12
CA TRP A 161 18.72 -5.58 2.86
C TRP A 161 19.26 -7.00 2.58
N LEU A 162 20.44 -7.36 3.10
CA LEU A 162 21.11 -8.62 2.75
C LEU A 162 20.46 -9.80 3.48
N GLN A 163 19.71 -10.62 2.74
CA GLN A 163 19.01 -11.80 3.27
C GLN A 163 19.61 -13.12 2.78
N TYR A 164 20.35 -13.08 1.67
CA TYR A 164 20.92 -14.27 1.06
C TYR A 164 22.17 -14.70 1.84
N ARG A 165 22.30 -16.02 2.10
CA ARG A 165 23.34 -16.63 2.95
C ARG A 165 23.37 -16.15 4.41
N GLN A 166 22.36 -15.41 4.87
CA GLN A 166 22.17 -15.03 6.27
C GLN A 166 20.97 -15.81 6.83
N THR A 167 21.15 -16.56 7.92
CA THR A 167 20.03 -17.23 8.60
C THR A 167 19.23 -16.21 9.39
N CYS A 168 18.27 -15.56 8.74
CA CYS A 168 17.38 -14.60 9.37
C CYS A 168 16.08 -15.29 9.82
N THR A 169 16.05 -15.78 11.06
CA THR A 169 14.86 -16.43 11.62
C THR A 169 13.79 -15.39 11.95
N GLY A 170 12.58 -15.61 11.45
CA GLY A 170 11.40 -14.81 11.83
C GLY A 170 10.99 -13.69 10.88
N LEU A 171 11.54 -13.61 9.66
CA LEU A 171 11.06 -12.66 8.65
C LEU A 171 9.57 -12.89 8.34
N ASN A 172 9.16 -14.15 8.17
CA ASN A 172 7.76 -14.50 7.91
C ASN A 172 6.86 -14.11 9.09
N ALA A 173 7.27 -14.42 10.32
CA ALA A 173 6.50 -14.06 11.53
C ALA A 173 6.32 -12.54 11.68
N ARG A 174 7.30 -11.74 11.25
CA ARG A 174 7.18 -10.27 11.24
C ARG A 174 6.19 -9.78 10.20
N TRP A 175 6.21 -10.34 9.00
CA TRP A 175 5.21 -10.03 7.97
C TRP A 175 3.80 -10.47 8.38
N GLU A 176 3.69 -11.60 9.05
CA GLU A 176 2.43 -12.06 9.64
C GLU A 176 1.93 -11.08 10.72
N ALA A 177 2.82 -10.61 11.61
CA ALA A 177 2.46 -9.58 12.58
C ALA A 177 2.01 -8.27 11.92
N VAL A 178 2.69 -7.82 10.86
CA VAL A 178 2.29 -6.64 10.08
C VAL A 178 0.91 -6.86 9.44
N ALA A 179 0.64 -8.04 8.89
CA ALA A 179 -0.66 -8.38 8.33
C ALA A 179 -1.77 -8.37 9.39
N VAL A 180 -1.51 -8.89 10.58
CA VAL A 180 -2.46 -8.83 11.70
C VAL A 180 -2.77 -7.39 12.10
N LEU A 181 -1.74 -6.54 12.24
CA LEU A 181 -1.94 -5.11 12.52
C LEU A 181 -2.75 -4.40 11.44
N ASP A 182 -2.51 -4.77 10.17
CA ASP A 182 -3.24 -4.24 9.03
C ASP A 182 -4.73 -4.59 9.11
N ILE A 183 -5.05 -5.88 9.32
CA ILE A 183 -6.44 -6.38 9.48
C ILE A 183 -7.13 -5.68 10.66
N VAL A 184 -6.47 -5.58 11.82
CA VAL A 184 -7.03 -4.90 13.01
C VAL A 184 -7.37 -3.44 12.68
N SER A 185 -6.51 -2.76 11.93
CA SER A 185 -6.76 -1.38 11.54
C SER A 185 -7.91 -1.23 10.53
N GLU A 186 -8.09 -2.17 9.59
CA GLU A 186 -9.24 -2.18 8.67
C GLU A 186 -10.55 -2.44 9.41
N VAL A 187 -10.56 -3.36 10.39
CA VAL A 187 -11.72 -3.58 11.26
C VAL A 187 -12.06 -2.31 12.06
N ALA A 188 -11.06 -1.60 12.58
CA ALA A 188 -11.27 -0.33 13.28
C ALA A 188 -11.86 0.75 12.36
N LEU A 189 -11.39 0.86 11.11
CA LEU A 189 -11.94 1.79 10.11
C LEU A 189 -13.37 1.42 9.73
N PHE A 190 -13.66 0.13 9.58
CA PHE A 190 -15.00 -0.35 9.30
C PHE A 190 -15.95 0.00 10.45
N ALA A 191 -15.57 -0.28 11.71
CA ALA A 191 -16.34 0.09 12.89
C ALA A 191 -16.58 1.61 12.98
N MET A 192 -15.55 2.41 12.70
CA MET A 192 -15.67 3.87 12.62
C MET A 192 -16.70 4.31 11.57
N SER A 193 -16.71 3.65 10.41
CA SER A 193 -17.68 3.94 9.33
C SER A 193 -19.11 3.62 9.76
N LEU A 194 -19.34 2.53 10.49
CA LEU A 194 -20.66 2.15 11.01
C LEU A 194 -21.16 3.19 12.01
N HIS A 195 -20.31 3.61 12.94
CA HIS A 195 -20.65 4.63 13.94
C HIS A 195 -21.02 5.97 13.27
N LEU A 196 -20.24 6.40 12.27
CA LEU A 196 -20.51 7.62 11.53
C LEU A 196 -21.85 7.57 10.78
N VAL A 197 -22.14 6.44 10.12
CA VAL A 197 -23.38 6.23 9.37
C VAL A 197 -24.59 6.16 10.30
N TRP A 198 -24.43 5.67 11.52
CA TRP A 198 -25.50 5.66 12.51
C TRP A 198 -25.90 7.08 12.92
N ASP A 199 -24.91 7.94 13.20
CA ASP A 199 -25.10 9.32 13.66
C ASP A 199 -25.62 10.25 12.54
N LEU A 200 -25.31 9.95 11.27
CA LEU A 200 -25.70 10.79 10.14
C LEU A 200 -27.16 10.54 9.70
N GLN A 201 -28.00 11.58 9.76
CA GLN A 201 -29.40 11.58 9.29
C GLN A 201 -29.51 11.54 7.74
N THR A 202 -29.05 10.46 7.11
CA THR A 202 -29.17 10.22 5.66
C THR A 202 -30.14 9.08 5.36
N SER A 203 -30.66 9.04 4.12
CA SER A 203 -31.54 7.96 3.67
C SER A 203 -30.83 6.59 3.72
N ILE A 204 -31.59 5.54 4.08
CA ILE A 204 -31.08 4.17 4.26
C ILE A 204 -30.30 3.69 3.01
N THR A 205 -30.76 4.03 1.81
CA THR A 205 -30.08 3.68 0.55
C THR A 205 -28.66 4.26 0.45
N ARG A 206 -28.43 5.47 0.99
CA ARG A 206 -27.09 6.09 1.01
C ARG A 206 -26.21 5.47 2.08
N LYS A 207 -26.79 5.15 3.24
CA LYS A 207 -26.11 4.42 4.33
C LYS A 207 -25.58 3.07 3.84
N SER A 208 -26.42 2.28 3.17
CA SER A 208 -26.04 0.95 2.65
C SER A 208 -24.90 1.02 1.63
N LYS A 209 -24.88 2.02 0.73
CA LYS A 209 -23.76 2.18 -0.23
C LYS A 209 -22.43 2.46 0.46
N VAL A 210 -22.44 3.28 1.51
CA VAL A 210 -21.23 3.58 2.30
C VAL A 210 -20.76 2.33 3.03
N VAL A 211 -21.65 1.65 3.76
CA VAL A 211 -21.31 0.42 4.49
C VAL A 211 -20.78 -0.66 3.56
N PHE A 212 -21.41 -0.86 2.40
CA PHE A 212 -20.96 -1.83 1.41
C PHE A 212 -19.57 -1.49 0.86
N ALA A 213 -19.31 -0.22 0.51
CA ALA A 213 -18.00 0.20 0.02
C ALA A 213 -16.88 0.02 1.05
N PHE A 214 -17.18 0.12 2.36
CA PHE A 214 -16.22 -0.17 3.42
C PHE A 214 -16.13 -1.66 3.74
N ALA A 215 -17.21 -2.43 3.63
CA ALA A 215 -17.19 -3.88 3.80
C ALA A 215 -16.33 -4.56 2.72
N LEU A 216 -16.33 -4.02 1.49
CA LEU A 216 -15.42 -4.47 0.42
C LEU A 216 -13.94 -4.31 0.76
N ARG A 217 -13.56 -3.49 1.75
CA ARG A 217 -12.16 -3.40 2.21
C ARG A 217 -11.75 -4.54 3.12
N LEU A 218 -12.71 -5.24 3.72
CA LEU A 218 -12.45 -6.39 4.61
C LEU A 218 -12.27 -7.71 3.84
N LEU A 219 -12.60 -7.72 2.55
CA LEU A 219 -12.54 -8.89 1.67
C LEU A 219 -11.33 -8.81 0.74
#